data_AF-A0A068SI99-F1
#
_entry.id   AF-A0A068SI99-F1
#
_cell.length_a   1.000
_cell.length_b   1.000
_cell.length_c   1.000
_cell.angle_alpha   90.00
_cell.angle_beta   90.00
_cell.angle_gamma   90.00
#
_symmetry.space_group_name_H-M   'P 1'
#
loop_
_entity.id
_entity.type
_entity.pdbx_description
1 polymer ?
#
loop_
_entity_poly.entity_id
_entity_poly.type
_entity_poly.pdbx_seq_one_letter_code
_entity_poly.pdbx_strand_id
1 'polypeptide(L)'
;GSPSMPNDPIAQEYPKAIHGHPIEEARTRVHQATSKPCPSPKHGFHSQRMALATGNCAIFIEYTFQYGCPLVVNRHMVPETDDPWEFKDSDEFFHALVKQGDSLMHIPQGTVNLARRKDREFYGRPFLTSISERPIEQGTVGIKSEGERGNPAGTGLSWVEYEDSLGPIK
;
A
#
# COMPACT_ATOMS: atom_id res chain seq x y z
N GLY A 1 -23.81 6.08 5.96
CA GLY A 1 -23.77 7.33 6.75
C GLY A 1 -22.64 8.21 6.27
N SER A 2 -22.80 8.80 5.08
CA SER A 2 -21.91 9.86 4.58
C SER A 2 -22.41 11.21 5.10
N PRO A 3 -21.54 12.23 5.22
CA PRO A 3 -20.11 12.24 4.88
C PRO A 3 -19.20 11.62 5.96
N SER A 4 -18.06 11.04 5.55
CA SER A 4 -16.97 10.71 6.47
C SER A 4 -16.19 11.98 6.84
N MET A 5 -15.68 12.03 8.07
CA MET A 5 -15.03 13.22 8.63
C MET A 5 -13.53 12.99 8.82
N PRO A 6 -12.68 13.34 7.84
CA PRO A 6 -11.23 13.24 8.02
C PRO A 6 -10.69 14.31 8.97
N ASN A 7 -9.60 13.98 9.66
CA ASN A 7 -8.81 14.97 10.39
C ASN A 7 -8.04 15.85 9.39
N ASP A 8 -8.48 17.10 9.25
CA ASP A 8 -7.96 18.00 8.23
C ASP A 8 -6.48 18.38 8.39
N PRO A 9 -6.00 18.79 9.58
CA PRO A 9 -4.58 19.04 9.82
C PRO A 9 -3.68 17.85 9.47
N ILE A 10 -4.04 16.63 9.91
CA ILE A 10 -3.23 15.43 9.65
C ILE A 10 -3.18 15.13 8.15
N ALA A 11 -4.32 15.25 7.48
CA ALA A 11 -4.39 14.91 6.07
C ALA A 11 -3.73 15.94 5.15
N GLN A 12 -3.51 17.17 5.61
CA GLN A 12 -2.63 18.15 4.94
C GLN A 12 -1.15 17.88 5.22
N GLU A 13 -0.79 17.48 6.44
CA GLU A 13 0.60 17.22 6.79
C GLU A 13 1.15 15.93 6.17
N TYR A 14 0.30 14.90 6.05
CA TYR A 14 0.67 13.60 5.47
C TYR A 14 1.39 13.70 4.10
N PRO A 15 0.81 14.32 3.06
CA PRO A 15 1.46 14.40 1.75
C PRO A 15 2.71 15.29 1.76
N LYS A 16 2.80 16.27 2.68
CA LYS A 16 4.01 17.08 2.86
C LYS A 16 5.16 16.23 3.40
N ALA A 17 4.89 15.54 4.51
CA ALA A 17 5.90 14.77 5.24
C ALA A 17 6.40 13.55 4.45
N ILE A 18 5.51 12.83 3.77
CA ILE A 18 5.86 11.56 3.11
C ILE A 18 6.25 11.74 1.65
N HIS A 19 5.62 12.69 0.95
CA HIS A 19 5.73 12.80 -0.52
C HIS A 19 6.27 14.16 -0.99
N GLY A 20 6.57 15.08 -0.06
CA GLY A 20 7.21 16.37 -0.38
C GLY A 20 6.31 17.35 -1.13
N HIS A 21 4.98 17.23 -1.00
CA HIS A 21 4.07 18.22 -1.59
C HIS A 21 4.19 19.58 -0.87
N PRO A 22 4.13 20.70 -1.61
CA PRO A 22 3.88 22.03 -1.04
C PRO A 22 2.55 22.07 -0.28
N ILE A 23 2.44 22.95 0.71
CA ILE A 23 1.21 23.08 1.51
C ILE A 23 0.02 23.51 0.65
N GLU A 24 0.25 24.32 -0.38
CA GLU A 24 -0.77 24.76 -1.32
C GLU A 24 -1.39 23.58 -2.06
N GLU A 25 -0.59 22.60 -2.49
CA GLU A 25 -1.08 21.36 -3.11
C GLU A 25 -1.73 20.43 -2.08
N ALA A 26 -1.13 20.30 -0.90
CA ALA A 26 -1.68 19.46 0.17
C ALA A 26 -3.09 19.90 0.60
N ARG A 27 -3.39 21.20 0.50
CA ARG A 27 -4.73 21.76 0.78
C ARG A 27 -5.78 21.44 -0.28
N THR A 28 -5.39 21.08 -1.51
CA THR A 28 -6.35 20.65 -2.56
C THR A 28 -6.70 19.16 -2.47
N ARG A 29 -6.29 18.49 -1.40
CA ARG A 29 -6.47 17.05 -1.23
C ARG A 29 -7.95 16.63 -1.29
N VAL A 30 -8.15 15.45 -1.85
CA VAL A 30 -9.38 14.67 -1.75
C VAL A 30 -9.06 13.30 -1.15
N HIS A 31 -10.10 12.55 -0.75
CA HIS A 31 -9.90 11.12 -0.49
C HIS A 31 -9.81 10.37 -1.81
N GLN A 32 -8.71 9.65 -1.99
CA GLN A 32 -8.63 8.63 -3.02
C GLN A 32 -9.19 7.33 -2.46
N ALA A 33 -10.23 6.82 -3.13
CA ALA A 33 -11.07 5.74 -2.62
C ALA A 33 -11.70 6.10 -1.25
N THR A 34 -11.38 5.37 -0.18
CA THR A 34 -12.10 5.48 1.10
C THR A 34 -11.54 6.56 2.02
N SER A 35 -10.22 6.57 2.24
CA SER A 35 -9.61 7.35 3.34
C SER A 35 -8.27 8.02 3.00
N LYS A 36 -7.61 7.68 1.90
CA LYS A 36 -6.26 8.16 1.63
C LYS A 36 -6.27 9.61 1.15
N PRO A 37 -5.61 10.55 1.84
CA PRO A 37 -5.43 11.89 1.33
C PRO A 37 -4.58 11.87 0.06
N CYS A 38 -5.09 12.47 -1.01
CA CYS A 38 -4.37 12.63 -2.27
C CYS A 38 -4.53 14.07 -2.75
N PRO A 39 -3.44 14.87 -2.79
CA PRO A 39 -3.44 16.16 -3.47
C PRO A 39 -4.01 16.04 -4.88
N SER A 40 -4.72 17.08 -5.33
CA SER A 40 -5.22 17.20 -6.71
C SER A 40 -4.54 18.38 -7.42
N PRO A 41 -3.21 18.33 -7.64
CA PRO A 41 -2.51 19.45 -8.23
C PRO A 41 -2.78 19.52 -9.74
N LYS A 42 -2.66 20.73 -10.30
CA LYS A 42 -2.76 20.95 -11.76
C LYS A 42 -1.65 20.23 -12.54
N HIS A 43 -0.48 20.07 -11.91
CA HIS A 43 0.68 19.38 -12.45
C HIS A 43 0.49 17.85 -12.59
N GLY A 44 -0.67 17.29 -12.23
CA GLY A 44 -0.99 15.88 -12.43
C GLY A 44 -1.52 15.22 -11.17
N PHE A 45 -2.64 14.53 -11.32
CA PHE A 45 -3.22 13.71 -10.26
C PHE A 45 -2.69 12.27 -10.35
N HIS A 46 -2.73 11.54 -9.24
CA HIS A 46 -2.30 10.13 -9.19
C HIS A 46 -3.16 9.28 -10.16
N SER A 47 -2.63 9.01 -11.35
CA SER A 47 -3.37 8.49 -12.51
C SER A 47 -3.58 6.97 -12.50
N GLN A 48 -2.90 6.27 -11.58
CA GLN A 48 -2.94 4.83 -11.39
C GLN A 48 -3.59 4.46 -10.04
N ARG A 49 -3.95 3.19 -9.82
CA ARG A 49 -4.47 2.77 -8.50
C ARG A 49 -3.43 3.03 -7.41
N MET A 50 -3.83 3.65 -6.30
CA MET A 50 -2.95 4.06 -5.20
C MET A 50 -2.37 2.91 -4.37
N ALA A 51 -3.20 1.92 -4.07
CA ALA A 51 -2.80 0.76 -3.28
C ALA A 51 -1.74 -0.06 -4.04
N LEU A 52 -0.55 -0.14 -3.47
CA LEU A 52 0.52 -1.06 -3.91
C LEU A 52 0.15 -2.50 -3.56
N ALA A 53 -0.41 -2.71 -2.38
CA ALA A 53 -0.90 -3.99 -1.91
C ALA A 53 -1.96 -3.78 -0.83
N THR A 54 -2.88 -4.73 -0.72
CA THR A 54 -3.81 -4.83 0.40
C THR A 54 -3.59 -6.18 1.03
N GLY A 55 -3.12 -6.18 2.29
CA GLY A 55 -2.88 -7.40 3.06
C GLY A 55 -3.94 -7.55 4.15
N ASN A 56 -4.40 -8.78 4.37
CA ASN A 56 -5.12 -9.13 5.59
C ASN A 56 -4.08 -9.41 6.67
N CYS A 57 -3.87 -8.49 7.61
CA CYS A 57 -2.77 -8.59 8.57
C CYS A 57 -2.98 -9.73 9.57
N ALA A 58 -4.22 -10.03 9.96
CA ALA A 58 -4.52 -11.15 10.84
C ALA A 58 -4.04 -12.50 10.26
N ILE A 59 -4.00 -12.63 8.92
CA ILE A 59 -3.54 -13.88 8.28
C ILE A 59 -2.05 -14.14 8.50
N PHE A 60 -1.25 -13.11 8.82
CA PHE A 60 0.17 -13.28 9.08
C PHE A 60 0.40 -14.19 10.29
N ILE A 61 -0.49 -14.13 11.28
CA ILE A 61 -0.47 -14.98 12.47
C ILE A 61 -0.74 -16.44 12.08
N GLU A 62 -1.80 -16.70 11.29
CA GLU A 62 -2.10 -18.05 10.80
C GLU A 62 -0.92 -18.63 10.02
N TYR A 63 -0.33 -17.85 9.12
CA TYR A 63 0.82 -18.27 8.33
C TYR A 63 2.04 -18.58 9.20
N THR A 64 2.22 -17.87 10.29
CA THR A 64 3.33 -18.14 11.23
C THR A 64 3.08 -19.45 11.97
N PHE A 65 1.89 -19.66 12.52
CA PHE A 65 1.52 -20.91 13.19
C PHE A 65 1.49 -22.13 12.27
N GLN A 66 1.31 -21.92 10.97
CA GLN A 66 1.21 -22.96 9.95
C GLN A 66 2.41 -22.98 8.99
N TYR A 67 3.58 -22.47 9.40
CA TYR A 67 4.83 -22.62 8.64
C TYR A 67 4.73 -22.14 7.17
N GLY A 68 3.90 -21.14 6.90
CA GLY A 68 3.63 -20.60 5.56
C GLY A 68 2.58 -21.36 4.73
N CYS A 69 1.92 -22.37 5.31
CA CYS A 69 0.89 -23.21 4.68
C CYS A 69 -0.48 -23.04 5.39
N PRO A 70 -1.20 -21.93 5.17
CA PRO A 70 -2.47 -21.69 5.85
C PRO A 70 -3.49 -22.77 5.53
N LEU A 71 -4.38 -23.07 6.48
CA LEU A 71 -5.30 -24.21 6.41
C LEU A 71 -6.29 -24.10 5.24
N VAL A 72 -6.72 -22.87 4.93
CA VAL A 72 -7.71 -22.62 3.87
C VAL A 72 -7.15 -22.91 2.48
N VAL A 73 -5.90 -22.52 2.23
CA VAL A 73 -5.26 -22.74 0.92
C VAL A 73 -4.61 -24.13 0.86
N ASN A 74 -4.20 -24.66 2.01
CA ASN A 74 -3.59 -25.98 2.18
C ASN A 74 -2.40 -26.21 1.24
N ARG A 75 -1.62 -25.15 1.01
CA ARG A 75 -0.37 -25.14 0.24
C ARG A 75 0.53 -24.03 0.78
N HIS A 76 1.85 -24.20 0.63
CA HIS A 76 2.80 -23.13 0.90
C HIS A 76 2.58 -21.97 -0.07
N MET A 77 2.24 -20.82 0.49
CA MET A 77 2.01 -19.58 -0.26
C MET A 77 3.21 -18.62 -0.17
N VAL A 78 4.11 -18.91 0.77
CA VAL A 78 5.30 -18.14 1.13
C VAL A 78 6.36 -19.12 1.69
N PRO A 79 7.61 -18.69 1.87
CA PRO A 79 8.66 -19.56 2.37
C PRO A 79 8.30 -20.20 3.72
N GLU A 80 8.73 -21.45 3.87
CA GLU A 80 8.61 -22.18 5.12
C GLU A 80 9.42 -21.47 6.24
N THR A 81 8.83 -21.44 7.42
CA THR A 81 9.47 -20.96 8.66
C THR A 81 9.66 -22.11 9.64
N ASP A 82 10.51 -21.87 10.62
CA ASP A 82 10.76 -22.81 11.72
C ASP A 82 9.48 -23.11 12.52
N ASP A 83 9.54 -24.19 13.30
CA ASP A 83 8.38 -24.69 14.05
C ASP A 83 7.96 -23.79 15.20
N PRO A 84 6.72 -23.24 15.17
CA PRO A 84 6.21 -22.41 16.25
C PRO A 84 6.15 -23.09 17.62
N TRP A 85 6.07 -24.42 17.67
CA TRP A 85 6.09 -25.20 18.92
C TRP A 85 7.50 -25.35 19.50
N GLU A 86 8.53 -25.12 18.68
CA GLU A 86 9.94 -25.17 19.09
C GLU A 86 10.48 -23.78 19.46
N PHE A 87 9.68 -22.71 19.29
CA PHE A 87 10.08 -21.36 19.67
C PHE A 87 10.20 -21.23 21.19
N LYS A 88 11.30 -20.61 21.63
CA LYS A 88 11.64 -20.45 23.04
C LYS A 88 11.01 -19.22 23.68
N ASP A 89 10.77 -18.21 22.86
CA ASP A 89 10.26 -16.92 23.29
C ASP A 89 9.42 -16.26 22.18
N SER A 90 8.76 -15.17 22.56
CA SER A 90 7.92 -14.40 21.64
C SER A 90 8.72 -13.61 20.60
N ASP A 91 10.03 -13.42 20.79
CA ASP A 91 10.89 -12.75 19.82
C ASP A 91 11.16 -13.68 18.62
N GLU A 92 11.44 -14.97 18.85
CA GLU A 92 11.54 -15.98 17.79
C GLU A 92 10.24 -16.06 16.95
N PHE A 93 9.08 -16.02 17.62
CA PHE A 93 7.79 -15.94 16.93
C PHE A 93 7.65 -14.66 16.11
N PHE A 94 8.01 -13.50 16.67
CA PHE A 94 7.91 -12.22 15.98
C PHE A 94 8.83 -12.16 14.74
N HIS A 95 10.02 -12.75 14.82
CA HIS A 95 10.92 -12.88 13.67
C HIS A 95 10.30 -13.72 12.55
N ALA A 96 9.70 -14.87 12.87
CA ALA A 96 8.98 -15.68 11.91
C ALA A 96 7.79 -14.92 11.30
N LEU A 97 7.02 -14.21 12.14
CA LEU A 97 5.88 -13.40 11.73
C LEU A 97 6.26 -12.29 10.75
N VAL A 98 7.33 -11.54 11.03
CA VAL A 98 7.82 -10.49 10.13
C VAL A 98 8.26 -11.09 8.80
N LYS A 99 8.94 -12.25 8.80
CA LYS A 99 9.36 -12.94 7.58
C LYS A 99 8.15 -13.39 6.73
N GLN A 100 7.11 -13.91 7.39
CA GLN A 100 5.86 -14.30 6.73
C GLN A 100 5.13 -13.07 6.14
N GLY A 101 4.99 -12.01 6.93
CA GLY A 101 4.36 -10.75 6.52
C GLY A 101 5.09 -10.06 5.36
N ASP A 102 6.43 -10.00 5.41
CA ASP A 102 7.24 -9.43 4.32
C ASP A 102 7.04 -10.22 3.02
N SER A 103 7.12 -11.55 3.08
CA SER A 103 6.90 -12.41 1.91
C SER A 103 5.51 -12.22 1.30
N LEU A 104 4.48 -12.16 2.14
CA LEU A 104 3.09 -11.97 1.72
C LEU A 104 2.85 -10.59 1.07
N MET A 105 3.55 -9.56 1.54
CA MET A 105 3.41 -8.20 1.01
C MET A 105 4.33 -7.94 -0.20
N HIS A 106 5.47 -8.62 -0.29
CA HIS A 106 6.44 -8.43 -1.37
C HIS A 106 5.85 -8.81 -2.73
N ILE A 107 5.18 -9.95 -2.82
CA ILE A 107 4.60 -10.47 -4.07
C ILE A 107 3.58 -9.49 -4.70
N PRO A 108 2.52 -9.05 -3.99
CA PRO A 108 1.54 -8.12 -4.57
C PRO A 108 2.17 -6.75 -4.88
N GLN A 109 3.05 -6.23 -4.01
CA GLN A 109 3.72 -4.95 -4.28
C GLN A 109 4.60 -5.01 -5.53
N GLY A 110 5.39 -6.09 -5.68
CA GLY A 110 6.23 -6.33 -6.86
C GLY A 110 5.39 -6.43 -8.13
N THR A 111 4.25 -7.12 -8.06
CA THR A 111 3.30 -7.27 -9.17
C THR A 111 2.73 -5.92 -9.60
N VAL A 112 2.26 -5.10 -8.66
CA VAL A 112 1.72 -3.75 -8.97
C VAL A 112 2.81 -2.84 -9.50
N ASN A 113 4.02 -2.85 -8.93
CA ASN A 113 5.13 -2.05 -9.44
C ASN A 113 5.56 -2.45 -10.86
N LEU A 114 5.57 -3.75 -11.16
CA LEU A 114 5.78 -4.23 -12.52
C LEU A 114 4.67 -3.73 -13.46
N ALA A 115 3.41 -3.88 -13.05
CA ALA A 115 2.27 -3.41 -13.84
C ALA A 115 2.37 -1.89 -14.11
N ARG A 116 2.70 -1.07 -13.11
CA ARG A 116 2.86 0.38 -13.28
C ARG A 116 3.96 0.76 -14.28
N ARG A 117 5.10 0.05 -14.25
CA ARG A 117 6.19 0.27 -15.22
C ARG A 117 5.78 -0.08 -16.64
N LYS A 118 4.95 -1.11 -16.80
CA LYS A 118 4.47 -1.61 -18.09
C LYS A 118 3.20 -0.95 -18.59
N ASP A 119 2.43 -0.30 -17.72
CA ASP A 119 1.15 0.34 -18.05
C ASP A 119 1.31 1.30 -19.23
N ARG A 120 2.41 2.05 -19.31
CA ARG A 120 2.71 2.97 -20.41
C ARG A 120 2.98 2.32 -21.77
N GLU A 121 3.42 1.07 -21.77
CA GLU A 121 3.67 0.31 -23.00
C GLU A 121 2.35 -0.26 -23.54
N PHE A 122 1.38 -0.53 -22.65
CA PHE A 122 0.11 -1.18 -23.01
C PHE A 122 -1.08 -0.22 -23.10
N TYR A 123 -1.06 0.89 -22.34
CA TYR A 123 -2.19 1.79 -22.16
C TYR A 123 -1.73 3.25 -22.14
N GLY A 124 -2.24 4.09 -23.06
CA GLY A 124 -1.81 5.49 -23.18
C GLY A 124 -2.57 6.52 -22.33
N ARG A 125 -3.75 6.19 -21.81
CA ARG A 125 -4.67 7.10 -21.08
C ARG A 125 -4.69 8.55 -21.63
N PRO A 126 -5.03 8.77 -22.92
CA PRO A 126 -4.87 10.07 -23.57
C PRO A 126 -5.73 11.16 -22.93
N PHE A 127 -6.95 10.84 -22.49
CA PHE A 127 -7.82 11.82 -21.82
C PHE A 127 -7.20 12.34 -20.51
N LEU A 128 -6.70 11.45 -19.65
CA LEU A 128 -6.06 11.87 -18.39
C LEU A 128 -4.79 12.68 -18.65
N THR A 129 -4.06 12.33 -19.71
CA THR A 129 -2.89 13.08 -20.19
C THR A 129 -3.28 14.49 -20.64
N SER A 130 -4.37 14.64 -21.40
CA SER A 130 -4.82 15.93 -21.95
C SER A 130 -5.44 16.91 -20.94
N ILE A 131 -5.75 16.45 -19.72
CA ILE A 131 -6.29 17.30 -18.65
C ILE A 131 -5.25 17.60 -17.55
N SER A 132 -4.01 17.14 -17.72
CA SER A 132 -2.92 17.34 -16.78
C SER A 132 -1.87 18.25 -17.40
N GLU A 133 -1.37 19.22 -16.65
CA GLU A 133 -0.44 20.23 -17.18
C GLU A 133 0.95 19.63 -17.48
N ARG A 134 1.54 18.90 -16.52
CA ARG A 134 2.87 18.30 -16.65
C ARG A 134 3.05 17.41 -17.88
N PRO A 135 2.15 16.45 -18.19
CA PRO A 135 2.34 15.58 -19.34
C PRO A 135 2.27 16.35 -20.66
N ILE A 136 1.43 17.38 -20.74
CA ILE A 136 1.32 18.25 -21.91
C ILE A 136 2.60 19.05 -22.10
N GLU A 137 3.07 19.73 -21.05
CA GLU A 137 4.29 20.54 -21.10
C GLU A 137 5.54 19.72 -21.42
N GLN A 138 5.61 18.49 -20.91
CA GLN A 138 6.75 17.59 -21.13
C GLN A 138 6.64 16.78 -22.41
N GLY A 139 5.50 16.81 -23.12
CA GLY A 139 5.23 15.90 -24.24
C GLY A 139 5.28 14.42 -23.83
N THR A 140 4.81 14.10 -22.63
CA THR A 140 4.78 12.73 -22.08
C THR A 140 3.36 12.24 -21.83
N VAL A 141 3.21 10.96 -21.46
CA VAL A 141 1.93 10.38 -21.04
C VAL A 141 1.69 10.61 -19.55
N GLY A 142 0.44 10.84 -19.16
CA GLY A 142 0.05 11.17 -17.77
C GLY A 142 0.30 10.08 -16.72
N ILE A 143 0.60 8.86 -17.17
CA ILE A 143 1.01 7.72 -16.31
C ILE A 143 2.52 7.62 -16.12
N LYS A 144 3.31 8.48 -16.78
CA LYS A 144 4.78 8.51 -16.60
C LYS A 144 5.08 9.21 -15.27
N SER A 145 5.74 8.51 -14.35
CA SER A 145 6.02 9.00 -13.00
C SER A 145 7.11 10.09 -12.92
N GLU A 146 7.81 10.39 -14.01
CA GLU A 146 8.87 11.40 -14.03
C GLU A 146 8.32 12.79 -13.70
N GLY A 147 8.81 13.37 -12.61
CA GLY A 147 8.36 14.67 -12.12
C GLY A 147 7.06 14.64 -11.30
N GLU A 148 6.45 13.47 -11.07
CA GLU A 148 5.32 13.34 -10.15
C GLU A 148 5.78 13.18 -8.70
N ARG A 149 5.03 13.78 -7.78
CA ARG A 149 5.11 13.47 -6.35
C ARG A 149 4.14 12.31 -6.10
N GLY A 150 4.68 11.13 -5.86
CA GLY A 150 3.89 9.90 -5.74
C GLY A 150 2.94 9.93 -4.54
N ASN A 151 1.93 9.05 -4.54
CA ASN A 151 1.11 8.78 -3.36
C ASN A 151 0.93 7.27 -3.09
N PRO A 152 1.98 6.42 -3.24
CA PRO A 152 1.82 4.98 -3.03
C PRO A 152 1.54 4.66 -1.55
N ALA A 153 0.66 3.70 -1.30
CA ALA A 153 0.45 3.17 0.04
C ALA A 153 0.13 1.67 -0.01
N GLY A 154 0.52 0.94 1.04
CA GLY A 154 -0.06 -0.36 1.38
C GLY A 154 -1.29 -0.17 2.25
N THR A 155 -2.22 -1.12 2.24
CA THR A 155 -3.36 -1.16 3.16
C THR A 155 -3.31 -2.45 3.96
N GLY A 156 -3.27 -2.33 5.29
CA GLY A 156 -3.48 -3.44 6.20
C GLY A 156 -4.95 -3.49 6.62
N LEU A 157 -5.63 -4.60 6.30
CA LEU A 157 -6.95 -4.91 6.83
C LEU A 157 -6.82 -5.84 8.04
N SER A 158 -7.86 -5.88 8.86
CA SER A 158 -7.88 -6.71 10.08
C SER A 158 -6.72 -6.41 11.03
N TRP A 159 -6.33 -5.14 11.12
CA TRP A 159 -5.18 -4.70 11.92
C TRP A 159 -5.46 -4.84 13.42
N VAL A 160 -6.71 -4.63 13.84
CA VAL A 160 -7.12 -4.79 15.25
C VAL A 160 -7.05 -6.26 15.65
N GLU A 161 -7.58 -7.16 14.84
CA GLU A 161 -7.51 -8.61 15.07
C GLU A 161 -6.06 -9.11 15.10
N TYR A 162 -5.19 -8.53 14.26
CA TYR A 162 -3.75 -8.79 14.29
C TYR A 162 -3.13 -8.38 15.63
N GLU A 163 -3.37 -7.16 16.11
CA GLU A 163 -2.84 -6.69 17.40
C GLU A 163 -3.42 -7.48 18.59
N ASP A 164 -4.72 -7.74 18.60
CA ASP A 164 -5.38 -8.54 19.65
C ASP A 164 -4.85 -9.97 19.70
N SER A 165 -4.47 -10.55 18.56
CA SER A 165 -3.86 -11.88 18.49
C SER A 165 -2.43 -11.90 19.03
N LEU A 166 -1.70 -10.79 18.94
CA LEU A 166 -0.32 -10.69 19.45
C LEU A 166 -0.27 -10.54 20.98
N GLY A 167 -1.28 -9.95 21.59
CA GLY A 167 -1.34 -9.74 23.04
C GLY A 167 -1.11 -11.02 23.86
N PRO A 168 -1.84 -12.13 23.60
CA PRO A 168 -1.65 -13.40 24.30
C PRO A 168 -0.37 -14.16 23.93
N ILE A 169 0.27 -13.85 22.80
CA ILE A 169 1.51 -14.51 22.35
C ILE A 169 2.73 -13.94 23.08
N LYS A 170 2.65 -12.68 23.52
CA LYS A 170 3.71 -11.99 24.25
C LYS A 170 3.72 -12.34 25.74
#